data_AF-G2KMJ3-F1
#
_entry.id   AF-G2KMJ3-F1
#
_cell.length_a   1.000
_cell.length_b   1.000
_cell.length_c   1.000
_cell.angle_alpha   90.00
_cell.angle_beta   90.00
_cell.angle_gamma   90.00
#
_symmetry.space_group_name_H-M   'P 1'
#
loop_
_entity.id
_entity.type
_entity.pdbx_description
1 polymer ?
#
loop_
_entity_poly.entity_id
_entity_poly.type
_entity_poly.pdbx_seq_one_letter_code
_entity_poly.pdbx_strand_id
1 'polypeptide(L)'
;MSSVVTLLTSLGLTDATDFDAVERGFMERVHSIVSTASESYDEAQVKAQEQELKTLFQQFFDYAMQWAAHDVKAQMKIPGRAKDHPDAIRLKAEARNVLRGLQGNITNFAVAYLQINRFTTLVRDGIRNDKSKALDISGRNIKWTADAGVMMTRYEKRKAELLDYKLRFGTARDLLASMESDWAVVTRSLDALYGPVEAEAMERSLRASLRIGDMKRARSVAKAAQEGKLRFGVERPDAVRQMLDQTLTRLINFYDEHQVDLQDEEKRLFLRAAELGLVMEAQAQEIRKINGFIMKYSLPYMEFKLGTLAHLRDKMMVIGSLENLMTLYRKMLSGLIRPLADMGAVREYESTVINRTRYLQNNFFGEVPTIVRDCAKVVEEFRVLQRDYHKNVAQIEIEGADLGEDDAADGHTSATGSATVPQSAASSIAAS
;
A
#
# COMPACT_ATOMS: atom_id res chain seq x y z
N MET A 1 -32.28 31.26 -7.00
CA MET A 1 -32.31 31.50 -5.54
C MET A 1 -30.98 32.12 -5.14
N SER A 2 -30.96 33.11 -4.23
CA SER A 2 -29.70 33.65 -3.71
C SER A 2 -29.00 32.58 -2.86
N SER A 3 -27.66 32.62 -2.78
CA SER A 3 -26.88 31.66 -1.96
C SER A 3 -27.29 31.68 -0.48
N VAL A 4 -27.78 32.82 0.00
CA VAL A 4 -28.35 33.03 1.36
C VAL A 4 -29.59 32.19 1.59
N VAL A 5 -30.58 32.26 0.69
CA VAL A 5 -31.83 31.50 0.81
C VAL A 5 -31.52 30.00 0.73
N THR A 6 -30.56 29.60 -0.11
CA THR A 6 -30.15 28.19 -0.23
C THR A 6 -29.52 27.65 1.05
N LEU A 7 -28.63 28.40 1.70
CA LEU A 7 -27.99 27.99 2.96
C LEU A 7 -28.99 27.91 4.12
N LEU A 8 -29.81 28.95 4.30
CA LEU A 8 -30.75 28.98 5.42
C LEU A 8 -31.78 27.86 5.28
N THR A 9 -32.28 27.63 4.06
CA THR A 9 -33.20 26.51 3.79
C THR A 9 -32.54 25.16 4.04
N SER A 10 -31.26 24.95 3.66
CA SER A 10 -30.57 23.68 3.88
C SER A 10 -30.24 23.40 5.35
N LEU A 11 -30.16 24.46 6.18
CA LEU A 11 -30.00 24.37 7.62
C LEU A 11 -31.33 24.36 8.39
N GLY A 12 -32.48 24.48 7.71
CA GLY A 12 -33.80 24.58 8.35
C GLY A 12 -34.01 25.91 9.11
N LEU A 13 -33.31 26.96 8.71
CA LEU A 13 -33.32 28.29 9.34
C LEU A 13 -34.04 29.32 8.46
N THR A 14 -34.37 30.46 9.06
CA THR A 14 -35.03 31.58 8.37
C THR A 14 -34.15 32.82 8.32
N ASP A 15 -34.48 33.80 7.47
CA ASP A 15 -33.76 35.07 7.34
C ASP A 15 -33.75 35.91 8.64
N ALA A 16 -34.65 35.63 9.59
CA ALA A 16 -34.71 36.27 10.89
C ALA A 16 -33.74 35.66 11.93
N THR A 17 -33.03 34.59 11.57
CA THR A 17 -32.14 33.85 12.48
C THR A 17 -30.84 34.63 12.70
N ASP A 18 -30.42 34.74 13.96
CA ASP A 18 -29.15 35.38 14.32
C ASP A 18 -27.94 34.63 13.72
N PHE A 19 -26.89 35.38 13.37
CA PHE A 19 -25.67 34.85 12.78
C PHE A 19 -25.05 33.74 13.62
N ASP A 20 -25.08 33.86 14.95
CA ASP A 20 -24.55 32.87 15.88
C ASP A 20 -25.34 31.55 15.88
N ALA A 21 -26.63 31.59 15.56
CA ALA A 21 -27.43 30.39 15.34
C ALA A 21 -27.16 29.76 13.97
N VAL A 22 -26.92 30.58 12.94
CA VAL A 22 -26.52 30.09 11.61
C VAL A 22 -25.12 29.42 11.65
N GLU A 23 -24.15 30.02 12.35
CA GLU A 23 -22.80 29.45 12.55
C GLU A 23 -22.87 28.08 13.25
N ARG A 24 -23.70 27.95 14.27
CA ARG A 24 -23.90 26.66 14.97
C ARG A 24 -24.52 25.61 14.07
N GLY A 25 -25.62 25.92 13.39
CA GLY A 25 -26.26 24.98 12.46
C GLY A 25 -25.33 24.57 11.31
N PHE A 26 -24.53 25.52 10.81
CA PHE A 26 -23.47 25.23 9.84
C PHE A 26 -22.45 24.22 10.38
N MET A 27 -21.90 24.44 11.58
CA MET A 27 -20.92 23.53 12.17
C MET A 27 -21.51 22.14 12.47
N GLU A 28 -22.75 22.07 12.96
CA GLU A 28 -23.47 20.81 13.14
C GLU A 28 -23.61 20.03 11.82
N ARG A 29 -23.96 20.73 10.72
CA ARG A 29 -24.03 20.10 9.40
C ARG A 29 -22.66 19.63 8.91
N VAL A 30 -21.60 20.40 9.15
CA VAL A 30 -20.23 19.99 8.81
C VAL A 30 -19.84 18.72 9.57
N HIS A 31 -20.09 18.64 10.88
CA HIS A 31 -19.82 17.43 11.67
C HIS A 31 -20.62 16.22 11.17
N SER A 32 -21.89 16.43 10.80
CA SER A 32 -22.74 15.38 10.23
C SER A 32 -22.17 14.83 8.90
N ILE A 33 -21.74 15.71 8.00
CA ILE A 33 -21.10 15.33 6.73
C ILE A 33 -19.81 14.54 6.98
N VAL A 34 -18.96 15.03 7.89
CA VAL A 34 -17.69 14.35 8.26
C VAL A 34 -17.97 12.97 8.85
N SER A 35 -18.93 12.83 9.75
CA SER A 35 -19.31 11.54 10.37
C SER A 35 -19.80 10.56 9.30
N THR A 36 -20.73 11.00 8.46
CA THR A 36 -21.32 10.17 7.39
C THR A 36 -20.25 9.68 6.40
N ALA A 37 -19.34 10.56 5.99
CA ALA A 37 -18.26 10.19 5.10
C ALA A 37 -17.21 9.29 5.77
N SER A 38 -17.01 9.43 7.09
CA SER A 38 -16.03 8.62 7.83
C SER A 38 -16.43 7.15 7.93
N GLU A 39 -17.73 6.88 7.94
CA GLU A 39 -18.31 5.54 8.04
C GLU A 39 -18.56 4.89 6.66
N SER A 40 -18.43 5.64 5.57
CA SER A 40 -18.72 5.15 4.22
C SER A 40 -17.50 4.52 3.52
N TYR A 41 -17.72 3.30 3.03
CA TYR A 41 -16.78 2.56 2.17
C TYR A 41 -16.94 2.92 0.68
N ASP A 42 -18.04 3.57 0.28
CA ASP A 42 -18.32 3.93 -1.11
C ASP A 42 -17.62 5.25 -1.51
N GLU A 43 -16.66 5.16 -2.43
CA GLU A 43 -15.91 6.31 -2.95
C GLU A 43 -16.83 7.32 -3.68
N ALA A 44 -17.93 6.88 -4.28
CA ALA A 44 -18.88 7.78 -4.95
C ALA A 44 -19.63 8.62 -3.92
N GLN A 45 -20.15 7.98 -2.86
CA GLN A 45 -20.78 8.68 -1.73
C GLN A 45 -19.81 9.65 -1.05
N VAL A 46 -18.55 9.26 -0.83
CA VAL A 46 -17.55 10.12 -0.18
C VAL A 46 -17.23 11.33 -1.03
N LYS A 47 -17.07 11.17 -2.35
CA LYS A 47 -16.90 12.31 -3.27
C LYS A 47 -18.11 13.25 -3.28
N ALA A 48 -19.32 12.71 -3.17
CA ALA A 48 -20.53 13.52 -3.04
C ALA A 48 -20.51 14.32 -1.73
N GLN A 49 -20.11 13.71 -0.61
CA GLN A 49 -19.96 14.40 0.69
C GLN A 49 -18.85 15.46 0.67
N GLU A 50 -17.71 15.21 0.02
CA GLU A 50 -16.66 16.23 -0.16
C GLU A 50 -17.16 17.43 -0.96
N GLN A 51 -17.93 17.18 -2.03
CA GLN A 51 -18.49 18.23 -2.85
C GLN A 51 -19.57 19.01 -2.09
N GLU A 52 -20.43 18.31 -1.34
CA GLU A 52 -21.42 18.91 -0.45
C GLU A 52 -20.74 19.82 0.58
N LEU A 53 -19.66 19.36 1.22
CA LEU A 53 -18.88 20.13 2.19
C LEU A 53 -18.33 21.41 1.56
N LYS A 54 -17.70 21.32 0.38
CA LYS A 54 -17.17 22.49 -0.34
C LYS A 54 -18.28 23.50 -0.66
N THR A 55 -19.42 23.01 -1.14
CA THR A 55 -20.58 23.85 -1.43
C THR A 55 -21.14 24.52 -0.17
N LEU A 56 -21.23 23.79 0.95
CA LEU A 56 -21.71 24.31 2.22
C LEU A 56 -20.79 25.43 2.75
N PHE A 57 -19.47 25.24 2.72
CA PHE A 57 -18.51 26.29 3.10
C PHE A 57 -18.62 27.52 2.20
N GLN A 58 -18.73 27.34 0.88
CA GLN A 58 -18.90 28.44 -0.06
C GLN A 58 -20.18 29.23 0.25
N GLN A 59 -21.30 28.54 0.45
CA GLN A 59 -22.58 29.15 0.79
C GLN A 59 -22.52 29.90 2.13
N PHE A 60 -21.90 29.31 3.16
CA PHE A 60 -21.70 29.96 4.45
C PHE A 60 -20.86 31.22 4.35
N PHE A 61 -19.75 31.17 3.62
CA PHE A 61 -18.88 32.32 3.42
C PHE A 61 -19.56 33.45 2.64
N ASP A 62 -20.34 33.11 1.62
CA ASP A 62 -21.13 34.10 0.87
C ASP A 62 -22.22 34.72 1.75
N TYR A 63 -22.89 33.92 2.57
CA TYR A 63 -23.87 34.38 3.56
C TYR A 63 -23.23 35.34 4.57
N ALA A 64 -22.11 34.95 5.17
CA ALA A 64 -21.43 35.73 6.19
C ALA A 64 -20.91 37.07 5.66
N MET A 65 -20.44 37.11 4.41
CA MET A 65 -20.05 38.36 3.74
C MET A 65 -21.24 39.27 3.44
N GLN A 66 -22.39 38.70 3.06
CA GLN A 66 -23.63 39.48 2.85
C GLN A 66 -24.17 40.05 4.16
N TRP A 67 -24.20 39.22 5.21
CA TRP A 67 -24.53 39.64 6.57
C TRP A 67 -23.60 40.77 7.04
N ALA A 68 -22.28 40.61 6.87
CA ALA A 68 -21.30 41.63 7.22
C ALA A 68 -21.54 42.95 6.47
N ALA A 69 -21.87 42.90 5.18
CA ALA A 69 -22.16 44.09 4.39
C ALA A 69 -23.46 44.78 4.84
N HIS A 70 -24.48 44.02 5.22
CA HIS A 70 -25.72 44.55 5.79
C HIS A 70 -25.48 45.23 7.13
N ASP A 71 -24.73 44.59 8.03
CA ASP A 71 -24.40 45.12 9.35
C ASP A 71 -23.53 46.38 9.26
N VAL A 72 -22.56 46.42 8.35
CA VAL A 72 -21.78 47.64 8.08
C VAL A 72 -22.71 48.80 7.70
N LYS A 73 -23.66 48.57 6.79
CA LYS A 73 -24.63 49.60 6.35
C LYS A 73 -25.55 50.02 7.48
N ALA A 74 -26.05 49.07 8.28
CA ALA A 74 -26.91 49.36 9.42
C ALA A 74 -26.16 50.19 10.47
N GLN A 75 -24.94 49.80 10.82
CA GLN A 75 -24.10 50.53 11.76
C GLN A 75 -23.74 51.93 11.23
N MET A 76 -23.56 52.13 9.92
CA MET A 76 -23.27 53.46 9.34
C MET A 76 -24.43 54.46 9.50
N LYS A 77 -25.65 53.98 9.76
CA LYS A 77 -26.85 54.82 9.94
C LYS A 77 -27.07 55.24 11.41
N ILE A 78 -26.28 54.73 12.36
CA ILE A 78 -26.44 55.02 13.80
C ILE A 78 -25.84 56.42 14.11
N PRO A 79 -26.64 57.38 14.62
CA PRO A 79 -26.13 58.69 15.02
C PRO A 79 -25.13 58.58 16.18
N GLY A 80 -24.03 59.34 16.13
CA GLY A 80 -23.01 59.36 17.19
C GLY A 80 -22.02 58.17 17.18
N ARG A 81 -22.04 57.34 16.13
CA ARG A 81 -21.11 56.20 15.99
C ARG A 81 -19.64 56.65 15.97
N ALA A 82 -18.80 55.91 16.71
CA ALA A 82 -17.35 55.99 16.63
C ALA A 82 -16.88 55.72 15.18
N LYS A 83 -16.15 56.67 14.60
CA LYS A 83 -15.58 56.55 13.25
C LYS A 83 -14.32 55.69 13.30
N ASP A 84 -14.02 55.04 12.19
CA ASP A 84 -12.76 54.33 12.01
C ASP A 84 -11.57 55.32 12.14
N HIS A 85 -10.52 54.89 12.82
CA HIS A 85 -9.22 55.56 12.78
C HIS A 85 -8.70 55.60 11.32
N PRO A 86 -7.97 56.65 10.88
CA PRO A 86 -7.47 56.74 9.51
C PRO A 86 -6.73 55.48 9.01
N ASP A 87 -5.90 54.89 9.87
CA ASP A 87 -5.13 53.67 9.55
C ASP A 87 -5.99 52.41 9.42
N ALA A 88 -7.19 52.40 9.99
CA ALA A 88 -8.10 51.26 9.90
C ALA A 88 -8.60 51.03 8.47
N ILE A 89 -8.68 52.07 7.63
CA ILE A 89 -9.15 51.94 6.24
C ILE A 89 -8.21 51.03 5.44
N ARG A 90 -6.90 51.27 5.54
CA ARG A 90 -5.87 50.46 4.87
C ARG A 90 -5.89 49.02 5.42
N LEU A 91 -5.94 48.88 6.74
CA LEU A 91 -5.94 47.58 7.40
C LEU A 91 -7.19 46.74 7.05
N LYS A 92 -8.37 47.38 6.94
CA LYS A 92 -9.61 46.71 6.51
C LYS A 92 -9.56 46.30 5.03
N ALA A 93 -8.88 47.05 4.17
CA ALA A 93 -8.67 46.64 2.78
C ALA A 93 -7.76 45.39 2.70
N GLU A 94 -6.68 45.39 3.46
CA GLU A 94 -5.75 44.27 3.59
C GLU A 94 -6.41 43.01 4.17
N ALA A 95 -7.22 43.19 5.22
CA ALA A 95 -8.05 42.18 5.84
C ALA A 95 -8.93 41.42 4.83
N ARG A 96 -9.57 42.12 3.89
CA ARG A 96 -10.41 41.50 2.85
C ARG A 96 -9.60 40.57 1.94
N ASN A 97 -8.37 40.94 1.60
CA ASN A 97 -7.50 40.10 0.77
C ASN A 97 -7.08 38.84 1.52
N VAL A 98 -6.67 38.99 2.79
CA VAL A 98 -6.29 37.86 3.65
C VAL A 98 -7.47 36.92 3.92
N LEU A 99 -8.67 37.46 4.09
CA LEU A 99 -9.90 36.71 4.34
C LEU A 99 -10.23 35.74 3.20
N ARG A 100 -10.07 36.14 1.94
CA ARG A 100 -10.33 35.25 0.79
C ARG A 100 -9.39 34.03 0.80
N GLY A 101 -8.11 34.24 1.11
CA GLY A 101 -7.15 33.14 1.27
C GLY A 101 -7.52 32.22 2.44
N LEU A 102 -8.00 32.79 3.54
CA LEU A 102 -8.41 32.03 4.72
C LEU A 102 -9.61 31.14 4.41
N GLN A 103 -10.62 31.64 3.69
CA GLN A 103 -11.80 30.87 3.29
C GLN A 103 -11.41 29.61 2.50
N GLY A 104 -10.59 29.75 1.45
CA GLY A 104 -10.13 28.60 0.66
C GLY A 104 -9.34 27.60 1.49
N ASN A 105 -8.49 28.08 2.39
CA ASN A 105 -7.68 27.24 3.26
C ASN A 105 -8.51 26.46 4.30
N ILE A 106 -9.53 27.08 4.89
CA ILE A 106 -10.46 26.41 5.80
C ILE A 106 -11.23 25.31 5.07
N THR A 107 -11.73 25.59 3.86
CA THR A 107 -12.44 24.58 3.06
C THR A 107 -11.53 23.39 2.75
N ASN A 108 -10.30 23.64 2.31
CA ASN A 108 -9.32 22.58 2.03
C ASN A 108 -8.96 21.78 3.29
N PHE A 109 -8.80 22.47 4.43
CA PHE A 109 -8.56 21.83 5.72
C PHE A 109 -9.73 20.92 6.13
N ALA A 110 -10.98 21.36 5.95
CA ALA A 110 -12.16 20.57 6.31
C ALA A 110 -12.28 19.30 5.45
N VAL A 111 -11.99 19.39 4.15
CA VAL A 111 -11.95 18.23 3.25
C VAL A 111 -10.84 17.26 3.67
N ALA A 112 -9.65 17.77 3.99
CA ALA A 112 -8.55 16.94 4.49
C ALA A 112 -8.91 16.26 5.81
N TYR A 113 -9.54 16.98 6.74
CA TYR A 113 -9.99 16.45 8.02
C TYR A 113 -11.01 15.31 7.85
N LEU A 114 -11.96 15.47 6.92
CA LEU A 114 -12.90 14.42 6.53
C LEU A 114 -12.17 13.17 6.02
N GLN A 115 -11.22 13.33 5.10
CA GLN A 115 -10.49 12.21 4.50
C GLN A 115 -9.65 11.46 5.54
N ILE A 116 -8.95 12.16 6.43
CA ILE A 116 -8.16 11.51 7.49
C ILE A 116 -9.04 10.71 8.44
N ASN A 117 -10.18 11.26 8.86
CA ASN A 117 -11.11 10.55 9.75
C ASN A 117 -11.68 9.30 9.10
N ARG A 118 -12.07 9.39 7.82
CA ARG A 118 -12.48 8.23 7.02
C ARG A 118 -11.39 7.18 6.96
N PHE A 119 -10.19 7.55 6.52
CA PHE A 119 -9.08 6.63 6.37
C PHE A 119 -8.69 5.94 7.68
N THR A 120 -8.72 6.70 8.79
CA THR A 120 -8.49 6.15 10.13
C THR A 120 -9.55 5.12 10.51
N THR A 121 -10.82 5.40 10.20
CA THR A 121 -11.94 4.49 10.49
C THR A 121 -11.83 3.20 9.66
N LEU A 122 -11.60 3.32 8.35
CA LEU A 122 -11.42 2.17 7.45
C LEU A 122 -10.29 1.24 7.90
N VAL A 123 -9.12 1.81 8.23
CA VAL A 123 -7.97 1.03 8.69
C VAL A 123 -8.26 0.38 10.04
N ARG A 124 -8.87 1.11 10.98
CA ARG A 124 -9.22 0.59 12.31
C ARG A 124 -10.22 -0.57 12.23
N ASP A 125 -11.27 -0.43 11.43
CA ASP A 125 -12.28 -1.46 11.24
C ASP A 125 -11.71 -2.69 10.55
N GLY A 126 -10.87 -2.50 9.53
CA GLY A 126 -10.15 -3.59 8.88
C GLY A 126 -9.27 -4.37 9.85
N ILE A 127 -8.46 -3.68 10.66
CA ILE A 127 -7.66 -4.31 11.73
C ILE A 127 -8.54 -5.08 12.71
N ARG A 128 -9.67 -4.51 13.15
CA ARG A 128 -10.57 -5.15 14.12
C ARG A 128 -11.17 -6.44 13.54
N ASN A 129 -11.61 -6.39 12.29
CA ASN A 129 -12.14 -7.55 11.58
C ASN A 129 -11.06 -8.64 11.42
N ASP A 130 -9.83 -8.24 11.10
CA ASP A 130 -8.73 -9.19 10.88
C ASP A 130 -8.19 -9.79 12.18
N LYS A 131 -8.17 -9.02 13.28
CA LYS A 131 -7.89 -9.53 14.63
C LYS A 131 -8.85 -10.62 15.07
N SER A 132 -10.14 -10.48 14.76
CA SER A 132 -11.14 -11.49 15.11
C SER A 132 -10.96 -12.81 14.35
N LYS A 133 -10.23 -12.78 13.23
CA LYS A 133 -9.95 -13.93 12.34
C LYS A 133 -8.52 -14.41 12.43
N ALA A 134 -7.66 -13.69 13.13
CA ALA A 134 -6.28 -14.10 13.29
C ALA A 134 -6.27 -15.42 14.07
N LEU A 135 -5.82 -16.48 13.39
CA LEU A 135 -5.28 -17.68 14.03
C LEU A 135 -4.35 -17.22 15.17
N ASP A 136 -4.24 -18.02 16.23
CA ASP A 136 -3.66 -17.77 17.56
C ASP A 136 -2.15 -17.34 17.60
N ILE A 137 -1.69 -16.58 16.60
CA ILE A 137 -0.42 -15.86 16.48
C ILE A 137 -0.33 -14.77 17.55
N SER A 138 -1.46 -14.36 18.17
CA SER A 138 -1.54 -13.31 19.19
C SER A 138 -0.75 -13.62 20.48
N GLY A 139 -0.21 -14.84 20.63
CA GLY A 139 0.71 -15.19 21.71
C GLY A 139 2.15 -14.69 21.53
N ARG A 140 2.53 -14.20 20.33
CA ARG A 140 3.91 -13.73 20.08
C ARG A 140 3.97 -12.21 20.18
N ASN A 141 4.77 -11.69 21.12
CA ASN A 141 5.13 -10.27 21.27
C ASN A 141 5.94 -9.76 20.07
N ILE A 142 5.35 -9.78 18.87
CA ILE A 142 6.01 -9.37 17.64
C ILE A 142 5.90 -7.84 17.54
N LYS A 143 6.98 -7.15 17.88
CA LYS A 143 7.07 -5.70 17.69
C LYS A 143 7.34 -5.39 16.22
N TRP A 144 6.58 -4.45 15.68
CA TRP A 144 6.89 -3.83 14.41
C TRP A 144 8.19 -3.03 14.51
N THR A 145 9.12 -3.25 13.58
CA THR A 145 10.34 -2.44 13.42
C THR A 145 10.36 -1.84 12.01
N ALA A 146 11.13 -0.75 11.82
CA ALA A 146 11.32 -0.16 10.50
C ALA A 146 11.87 -1.19 9.48
N ASP A 147 12.72 -2.10 9.95
CA ASP A 147 13.29 -3.18 9.15
C ASP A 147 12.24 -4.18 8.68
N ALA A 148 11.22 -4.48 9.50
CA ALA A 148 10.11 -5.33 9.11
C ALA A 148 9.32 -4.73 7.93
N GLY A 149 9.21 -3.39 7.87
CA GLY A 149 8.58 -2.68 6.74
C GLY A 149 9.33 -2.86 5.44
N VAL A 150 10.65 -2.68 5.49
CA VAL A 150 11.52 -2.89 4.33
C VAL A 150 11.46 -4.35 3.87
N MET A 151 11.44 -5.29 4.82
CA MET A 151 11.34 -6.72 4.52
C MET A 151 10.00 -7.11 3.90
N MET A 152 8.88 -6.56 4.38
CA MET A 152 7.56 -6.78 3.78
C MET A 152 7.55 -6.37 2.30
N THR A 153 8.00 -5.15 1.99
CA THR A 153 8.06 -4.67 0.60
C THR A 153 9.01 -5.51 -0.26
N ARG A 154 10.17 -5.93 0.27
CA ARG A 154 11.10 -6.82 -0.44
C ARG A 154 10.46 -8.19 -0.73
N TYR A 155 9.76 -8.75 0.25
CA TYR A 155 9.11 -10.04 0.10
C TYR A 155 7.91 -9.99 -0.84
N GLU A 156 7.14 -8.91 -0.86
CA GLU A 156 6.08 -8.70 -1.85
C GLU A 156 6.66 -8.71 -3.28
N LYS A 157 7.74 -7.96 -3.51
CA LYS A 157 8.43 -7.93 -4.81
C LYS A 157 8.96 -9.32 -5.19
N ARG A 158 9.63 -10.00 -4.25
CA ARG A 158 10.16 -11.34 -4.46
C ARG A 158 9.06 -12.37 -4.75
N LYS A 159 7.93 -12.30 -4.04
CA LYS A 159 6.77 -13.16 -4.28
C LYS A 159 6.20 -12.95 -5.67
N ALA A 160 6.10 -11.69 -6.13
CA ALA A 160 5.64 -11.39 -7.48
C ALA A 160 6.57 -11.99 -8.55
N GLU A 161 7.89 -11.85 -8.39
CA GLU A 161 8.88 -12.47 -9.27
C GLU A 161 8.74 -14.00 -9.29
N LEU A 162 8.66 -14.64 -8.13
CA LEU A 162 8.51 -16.10 -8.01
C LEU A 162 7.22 -16.64 -8.65
N LEU A 163 6.12 -15.88 -8.57
CA LEU A 163 4.85 -16.27 -9.20
C LEU A 163 4.93 -16.18 -10.73
N ASP A 164 5.63 -15.17 -11.27
CA ASP A 164 5.88 -15.05 -12.71
C ASP A 164 6.74 -16.21 -13.22
N TYR A 165 7.82 -16.55 -12.50
CA TYR A 165 8.64 -17.73 -12.79
C TYR A 165 7.83 -19.03 -12.74
N LYS A 166 6.96 -19.20 -11.74
CA LYS A 166 6.11 -20.39 -11.61
C LYS A 166 5.18 -20.56 -12.81
N LEU A 167 4.63 -19.46 -13.34
CA LEU A 167 3.80 -19.50 -14.54
C LEU A 167 4.61 -19.93 -15.77
N ARG A 168 5.77 -19.30 -15.99
CA ARG A 168 6.68 -19.63 -17.11
C ARG A 168 7.13 -21.09 -17.07
N PHE A 169 7.56 -21.56 -15.90
CA PHE A 169 8.05 -22.91 -15.69
C PHE A 169 6.95 -23.97 -15.74
N GLY A 170 5.71 -23.62 -15.41
CA GLY A 170 4.56 -24.50 -15.63
C GLY A 170 4.39 -24.86 -17.10
N THR A 171 4.38 -23.85 -17.97
CA THR A 171 4.30 -24.04 -19.43
C THR A 171 5.49 -24.82 -19.97
N ALA A 172 6.71 -24.49 -19.53
CA ALA A 172 7.93 -25.21 -19.93
C ALA A 172 7.93 -26.68 -19.50
N ARG A 173 7.42 -26.98 -18.29
CA ARG A 173 7.30 -28.36 -17.79
C ARG A 173 6.34 -29.18 -18.65
N ASP A 174 5.20 -28.60 -19.02
CA ASP A 174 4.20 -29.29 -19.85
C ASP A 174 4.72 -29.55 -21.27
N LEU A 175 5.50 -28.60 -21.83
CA LEU A 175 6.24 -28.78 -23.08
C LEU A 175 7.23 -29.96 -22.98
N LEU A 176 8.08 -30.00 -21.94
CA LEU A 176 9.06 -31.07 -21.77
C LEU A 176 8.42 -32.43 -21.47
N ALA A 177 7.27 -32.46 -20.79
CA ALA A 177 6.54 -33.69 -20.52
C ALA A 177 6.17 -34.43 -21.82
N SER A 178 5.89 -33.69 -22.91
CA SER A 178 5.63 -34.27 -24.23
C SER A 178 6.84 -34.99 -24.85
N MET A 179 8.07 -34.63 -24.43
CA MET A 179 9.32 -35.18 -24.96
C MET A 179 9.90 -36.33 -24.12
N GLU A 180 9.33 -36.64 -22.95
CA GLU A 180 9.85 -37.70 -22.07
C GLU A 180 9.81 -39.08 -22.75
N SER A 181 8.78 -39.36 -23.56
CA SER A 181 8.70 -40.60 -24.34
C SER A 181 9.80 -40.70 -25.39
N ASP A 182 10.12 -39.58 -26.06
CA ASP A 182 11.12 -39.53 -27.12
C ASP A 182 12.52 -39.73 -26.54
N TRP A 183 12.80 -39.12 -25.40
CA TRP A 183 14.01 -39.44 -24.64
C TRP A 183 14.10 -40.91 -24.24
N ALA A 184 13.01 -41.53 -23.78
CA ALA A 184 13.00 -42.96 -23.44
C ALA A 184 13.20 -43.86 -24.68
N VAL A 185 12.76 -43.43 -25.86
CA VAL A 185 13.03 -44.11 -27.14
C VAL A 185 14.49 -43.96 -27.56
N VAL A 186 15.08 -42.77 -27.38
CA VAL A 186 16.51 -42.53 -27.64
C VAL A 186 17.37 -43.43 -26.76
N THR A 187 17.16 -43.45 -25.45
CA THR A 187 17.94 -44.30 -24.53
C THR A 187 17.81 -45.79 -24.89
N ARG A 188 16.59 -46.29 -25.12
CA ARG A 188 16.36 -47.70 -25.49
C ARG A 188 16.99 -48.07 -26.83
N SER A 189 16.87 -47.22 -27.84
CA SER A 189 17.43 -47.46 -29.17
C SER A 189 18.95 -47.43 -29.15
N LEU A 190 19.57 -46.50 -28.41
CA LEU A 190 21.03 -46.46 -28.25
C LEU A 190 21.55 -47.70 -27.53
N ASP A 191 20.91 -48.10 -26.43
CA ASP A 191 21.32 -49.31 -25.68
C ASP A 191 21.16 -50.59 -26.52
N ALA A 192 20.08 -50.69 -27.31
CA ALA A 192 19.87 -51.80 -28.23
C ALA A 192 20.98 -51.92 -29.31
N LEU A 193 21.49 -50.79 -29.81
CA LEU A 193 22.47 -50.72 -30.89
C LEU A 193 23.93 -50.82 -30.42
N TYR A 194 24.26 -50.25 -29.26
CA TYR A 194 25.65 -50.04 -28.81
C TYR A 194 25.93 -50.64 -27.42
N GLY A 195 24.89 -51.02 -26.67
CA GLY A 195 25.02 -51.47 -25.27
C GLY A 195 25.16 -50.31 -24.28
N PRO A 196 25.06 -50.59 -22.97
CA PRO A 196 24.72 -49.57 -21.98
C PRO A 196 25.82 -48.52 -21.79
N VAL A 197 27.09 -48.93 -21.86
CA VAL A 197 28.23 -48.03 -21.63
C VAL A 197 28.39 -47.03 -22.78
N GLU A 198 28.35 -47.50 -24.02
CA GLU A 198 28.49 -46.62 -25.20
C GLU A 198 27.24 -45.77 -25.42
N ALA A 199 26.06 -46.35 -25.18
CA ALA A 199 24.78 -45.63 -25.23
C ALA A 199 24.75 -44.46 -24.26
N GLU A 200 25.20 -44.67 -23.01
CA GLU A 200 25.24 -43.61 -22.00
C GLU A 200 26.21 -42.49 -22.39
N ALA A 201 27.38 -42.82 -22.95
CA ALA A 201 28.33 -41.81 -23.41
C ALA A 201 27.76 -40.95 -24.56
N MET A 202 27.07 -41.57 -25.52
CA MET A 202 26.40 -40.86 -26.61
C MET A 202 25.26 -39.99 -26.10
N GLU A 203 24.43 -40.51 -25.19
CA GLU A 203 23.32 -39.77 -24.59
C GLU A 203 23.83 -38.57 -23.77
N ARG A 204 24.89 -38.74 -22.98
CA ARG A 204 25.52 -37.62 -22.23
C ARG A 204 26.03 -36.53 -23.17
N SER A 205 26.65 -36.89 -24.29
CA SER A 205 27.14 -35.93 -25.28
C SER A 205 26.00 -35.14 -25.94
N LEU A 206 24.89 -35.83 -26.24
CA LEU A 206 23.69 -35.20 -26.79
C LEU A 206 23.06 -34.24 -25.78
N ARG A 207 22.84 -34.70 -24.54
CA ARG A 207 22.33 -33.86 -23.44
C ARG A 207 23.22 -32.64 -23.22
N ALA A 208 24.54 -32.80 -23.18
CA ALA A 208 25.47 -31.68 -22.99
C ALA A 208 25.36 -30.64 -24.12
N SER A 209 25.22 -31.08 -25.37
CA SER A 209 25.08 -30.19 -26.53
C SER A 209 23.75 -29.43 -26.52
N LEU A 210 22.65 -30.13 -26.20
CA LEU A 210 21.33 -29.52 -26.05
C LEU A 210 21.30 -28.56 -24.86
N ARG A 211 21.90 -28.92 -23.72
CA ARG A 211 21.92 -28.10 -22.49
C ARG A 211 22.49 -26.71 -22.70
N ILE A 212 23.50 -26.56 -23.56
CA ILE A 212 24.12 -25.27 -23.90
C ILE A 212 23.49 -24.59 -25.12
N GLY A 213 22.43 -25.16 -25.69
CA GLY A 213 21.74 -24.61 -26.87
C GLY A 213 22.49 -24.76 -28.19
N ASP A 214 23.56 -25.57 -28.26
CA ASP A 214 24.35 -25.75 -29.48
C ASP A 214 23.71 -26.81 -30.39
N MET A 215 22.71 -26.39 -31.16
CA MET A 215 21.95 -27.27 -32.05
C MET A 215 22.80 -27.84 -33.18
N LYS A 216 23.86 -27.14 -33.61
CA LYS A 216 24.79 -27.66 -34.62
C LYS A 216 25.57 -28.84 -34.06
N ARG A 217 26.09 -28.70 -32.84
CA ARG A 217 26.78 -29.80 -32.14
C ARG A 217 25.81 -30.95 -31.83
N ALA A 218 24.59 -30.66 -31.39
CA ALA A 218 23.58 -31.70 -31.15
C ALA A 218 23.27 -32.52 -32.43
N ARG A 219 23.11 -31.85 -33.59
CA ARG A 219 22.95 -32.52 -34.90
C ARG A 219 24.17 -33.37 -35.27
N SER A 220 25.38 -32.89 -34.98
CA SER A 220 26.61 -33.67 -35.19
C SER A 220 26.66 -34.92 -34.32
N VAL A 221 26.26 -34.82 -33.05
CA VAL A 221 26.20 -35.97 -32.13
C VAL A 221 25.12 -36.96 -32.59
N ALA A 222 23.95 -36.48 -33.01
CA ALA A 222 22.89 -37.33 -33.54
C ALA A 222 23.33 -38.09 -34.80
N LYS A 223 24.04 -37.42 -35.73
CA LYS A 223 24.62 -38.07 -36.91
C LYS A 223 25.66 -39.13 -36.55
N ALA A 224 26.56 -38.83 -35.60
CA ALA A 224 27.54 -39.81 -35.13
C ALA A 224 26.87 -41.04 -34.48
N ALA A 225 25.75 -40.85 -33.77
CA ALA A 225 24.96 -41.94 -33.21
C ALA A 225 24.28 -42.83 -34.26
N GLN A 226 24.12 -42.36 -35.51
CA GLN A 226 23.60 -43.16 -36.62
C GLN A 226 24.70 -43.91 -37.37
N GLU A 227 25.86 -43.28 -37.53
CA GLU A 227 27.00 -43.80 -38.28
C GLU A 227 27.90 -44.73 -37.42
N GLY A 228 27.65 -44.78 -36.11
CA GLY A 228 28.41 -45.58 -35.16
C GLY A 228 28.48 -47.07 -35.49
N LYS A 229 29.58 -47.71 -35.08
CA LYS A 229 29.76 -49.16 -35.26
C LYS A 229 28.84 -49.92 -34.29
N LEU A 230 28.00 -50.79 -34.83
CA LEU A 230 27.04 -51.57 -34.05
C LEU A 230 27.73 -52.66 -33.22
N ARG A 231 27.11 -53.00 -32.08
CA ARG A 231 27.50 -54.20 -31.33
C ARG A 231 27.14 -55.47 -32.11
N PHE A 232 27.80 -56.57 -31.76
CA PHE A 232 27.50 -57.87 -32.36
C PHE A 232 26.15 -58.40 -31.88
N GLY A 233 25.33 -58.97 -32.78
CA GLY A 233 24.07 -59.62 -32.43
C GLY A 233 22.83 -58.72 -32.31
N VAL A 234 22.84 -57.51 -32.89
CA VAL A 234 21.65 -56.65 -32.92
C VAL A 234 20.59 -57.22 -33.86
N GLU A 235 19.38 -57.45 -33.34
CA GLU A 235 18.22 -57.83 -34.15
C GLU A 235 17.59 -56.60 -34.82
N ARG A 236 17.36 -56.67 -36.13
CA ARG A 236 16.72 -55.62 -36.96
C ARG A 236 17.35 -54.22 -36.78
N PRO A 237 18.67 -54.07 -37.02
CA PRO A 237 19.40 -52.82 -36.79
C PRO A 237 18.84 -51.64 -37.59
N ASP A 238 18.38 -51.87 -38.82
CA ASP A 238 17.88 -50.80 -39.69
C ASP A 238 16.58 -50.16 -39.16
N ALA A 239 15.68 -50.98 -38.61
CA ALA A 239 14.43 -50.49 -38.04
C ALA A 239 14.69 -49.65 -36.77
N VAL A 240 15.61 -50.10 -35.91
CA VAL A 240 16.00 -49.36 -34.69
C VAL A 240 16.72 -48.07 -35.05
N ARG A 241 17.58 -48.07 -36.08
CA ARG A 241 18.25 -46.86 -36.60
C ARG A 241 17.26 -45.85 -37.17
N GLN A 242 16.29 -46.29 -37.95
CA GLN A 242 15.27 -45.41 -38.53
C GLN A 242 14.41 -44.75 -37.44
N MET A 243 14.03 -45.52 -36.41
CA MET A 243 13.30 -44.98 -35.26
C MET A 243 14.16 -43.98 -34.47
N LEU A 244 15.44 -44.30 -34.23
CA LEU A 244 16.37 -43.41 -33.55
C LEU A 244 16.56 -42.10 -34.32
N ASP A 245 16.73 -42.15 -35.65
CA ASP A 245 16.87 -40.98 -36.52
C ASP A 245 15.66 -40.04 -36.44
N GLN A 246 14.45 -40.60 -36.62
CA GLN A 246 13.22 -39.83 -36.54
C GLN A 246 13.05 -39.17 -35.17
N THR A 247 13.38 -39.90 -34.09
CA THR A 247 13.23 -39.42 -32.71
C THR A 247 14.27 -38.34 -32.39
N LEU A 248 15.54 -38.54 -32.76
CA LEU A 248 16.60 -37.54 -32.57
C LEU A 248 16.31 -36.24 -33.34
N THR A 249 15.83 -36.37 -34.58
CA THR A 249 15.46 -35.21 -35.39
C THR A 249 14.31 -34.42 -34.76
N ARG A 250 13.26 -35.12 -34.31
CA ARG A 250 12.13 -34.49 -33.63
C ARG A 250 12.56 -33.78 -32.35
N LEU A 251 13.37 -34.46 -31.54
CA LEU A 251 13.87 -33.94 -30.27
C LEU A 251 14.74 -32.69 -30.47
N ILE A 252 15.69 -32.72 -31.41
CA ILE A 252 16.53 -31.55 -31.71
C ILE A 252 15.69 -30.38 -32.24
N ASN A 253 14.78 -30.61 -33.19
CA ASN A 253 13.94 -29.55 -33.73
C ASN A 253 13.03 -28.95 -32.66
N PHE A 254 12.47 -29.76 -31.76
CA PHE A 254 11.69 -29.28 -30.62
C PHE A 254 12.49 -28.32 -29.74
N TYR A 255 13.73 -28.68 -29.36
CA TYR A 255 14.57 -27.78 -28.56
C TYR A 255 15.04 -26.55 -29.33
N ASP A 256 15.17 -26.62 -30.65
CA ASP A 256 15.50 -25.48 -31.53
C ASP A 256 14.32 -24.47 -31.57
N GLU A 257 13.09 -24.99 -31.71
CA GLU A 257 11.86 -24.19 -31.76
C GLU A 257 11.50 -23.56 -30.41
N HIS A 258 11.69 -24.28 -29.30
CA HIS A 258 11.29 -23.85 -27.96
C HIS A 258 12.45 -23.35 -27.08
N GLN A 259 13.58 -22.92 -27.67
CA GLN A 259 14.74 -22.46 -26.89
C GLN A 259 14.38 -21.37 -25.87
N VAL A 260 13.62 -20.36 -26.27
CA VAL A 260 13.30 -19.20 -25.43
C VAL A 260 12.50 -19.61 -24.20
N ASP A 261 11.57 -20.56 -24.36
CA ASP A 261 10.68 -21.02 -23.29
C ASP A 261 11.39 -21.94 -22.28
N LEU A 262 12.43 -22.65 -22.74
CA LEU A 262 13.13 -23.69 -21.99
C LEU A 262 14.44 -23.21 -21.34
N GLN A 263 14.85 -21.96 -21.54
CA GLN A 263 16.07 -21.41 -20.95
C GLN A 263 15.91 -21.02 -19.47
N ASP A 264 16.93 -21.33 -18.68
CA ASP A 264 17.13 -20.77 -17.34
C ASP A 264 17.81 -19.38 -17.39
N GLU A 265 18.07 -18.79 -16.22
CA GLU A 265 18.76 -17.49 -16.11
C GLU A 265 20.22 -17.55 -16.58
N GLU A 266 20.84 -18.74 -16.57
CA GLU A 266 22.19 -19.00 -17.08
C GLU A 266 22.21 -19.32 -18.59
N LYS A 267 21.06 -19.20 -19.28
CA LYS A 267 20.84 -19.53 -20.69
C LYS A 267 21.04 -21.01 -21.02
N ARG A 268 20.87 -21.90 -20.05
CA ARG A 268 20.90 -23.36 -20.24
C ARG A 268 19.49 -23.89 -20.45
N LEU A 269 19.34 -24.87 -21.35
CA LEU A 269 18.05 -25.49 -21.63
C LEU A 269 17.69 -26.55 -20.59
N PHE A 270 16.51 -26.44 -19.98
CA PHE A 270 15.91 -27.56 -19.28
C PHE A 270 15.63 -28.70 -20.26
N LEU A 271 16.05 -29.92 -19.92
CA LEU A 271 15.91 -31.06 -20.81
C LEU A 271 14.82 -32.03 -20.37
N ARG A 272 14.44 -32.01 -19.08
CA ARG A 272 13.44 -32.92 -18.52
C ARG A 272 12.41 -32.17 -17.70
N ALA A 273 11.18 -32.68 -17.70
CA ALA A 273 10.10 -32.16 -16.86
C ALA A 273 10.44 -32.30 -15.37
N ALA A 274 11.15 -33.37 -14.98
CA ALA A 274 11.59 -33.59 -13.61
C ALA A 274 12.59 -32.54 -13.10
N GLU A 275 13.46 -32.00 -13.96
CA GLU A 275 14.40 -30.94 -13.60
C GLU A 275 13.64 -29.65 -13.23
N LEU A 276 12.65 -29.29 -14.04
CA LEU A 276 11.75 -28.17 -13.76
C LEU A 276 10.89 -28.42 -12.53
N GLY A 277 10.47 -29.67 -12.30
CA GLY A 277 9.74 -30.06 -11.09
C GLY A 277 10.48 -29.68 -9.80
N LEU A 278 11.79 -29.98 -9.72
CA LEU A 278 12.62 -29.63 -8.56
C LEU A 278 12.75 -28.11 -8.36
N VAL A 279 12.96 -27.36 -9.45
CA VAL A 279 13.06 -25.89 -9.41
C VAL A 279 11.73 -25.29 -8.94
N MET A 280 10.61 -25.75 -9.50
CA MET A 280 9.28 -25.30 -9.13
C MET A 280 8.95 -25.63 -7.67
N GLU A 281 9.38 -26.78 -7.15
CA GLU A 281 9.19 -27.16 -5.76
C GLU A 281 9.99 -26.27 -4.80
N ALA A 282 11.25 -25.98 -5.12
CA ALA A 282 12.07 -25.03 -4.35
C ALA A 282 11.43 -23.63 -4.31
N GLN A 283 10.94 -23.14 -5.46
CA GLN A 283 10.19 -21.88 -5.53
C GLN A 283 8.89 -21.92 -4.72
N ALA A 284 8.16 -23.04 -4.74
CA ALA A 284 6.95 -23.20 -3.95
C ALA A 284 7.24 -23.19 -2.43
N GLN A 285 8.38 -23.74 -1.99
CA GLN A 285 8.83 -23.61 -0.60
C GLN A 285 9.20 -22.17 -0.25
N GLU A 286 9.88 -21.44 -1.14
CA GLU A 286 10.22 -20.03 -0.93
C GLU A 286 8.95 -19.17 -0.83
N ILE A 287 7.95 -19.39 -1.71
CA ILE A 287 6.64 -18.72 -1.64
C ILE A 287 5.94 -19.02 -0.30
N ARG A 288 5.98 -20.26 0.19
CA ARG A 288 5.40 -20.64 1.49
C ARG A 288 6.07 -19.89 2.64
N LYS A 289 7.41 -19.79 2.65
CA LYS A 289 8.16 -19.01 3.65
C LYS A 289 7.78 -17.53 3.63
N ILE A 290 7.68 -16.94 2.44
CA ILE A 290 7.25 -15.55 2.28
C ILE A 290 5.82 -15.35 2.80
N ASN A 291 4.89 -16.26 2.46
CA ASN A 291 3.51 -16.20 2.95
C ASN A 291 3.44 -16.26 4.49
N GLY A 292 4.22 -17.15 5.11
CA GLY A 292 4.32 -17.24 6.56
C GLY A 292 4.83 -15.93 7.20
N PHE A 293 5.85 -15.31 6.61
CA PHE A 293 6.33 -14.00 7.04
C PHE A 293 5.25 -12.91 6.92
N ILE A 294 4.59 -12.81 5.76
CA ILE A 294 3.52 -11.82 5.52
C ILE A 294 2.40 -12.00 6.55
N MET A 295 1.97 -13.23 6.82
CA MET A 295 0.95 -13.48 7.83
C MET A 295 1.38 -13.06 9.23
N LYS A 296 2.62 -13.38 9.62
CA LYS A 296 3.18 -13.03 10.93
C LYS A 296 3.27 -11.51 11.15
N TYR A 297 3.60 -10.74 10.12
CA TYR A 297 3.90 -9.30 10.25
C TYR A 297 2.83 -8.34 9.69
N SER A 298 1.85 -8.85 8.92
CA SER A 298 0.77 -8.04 8.33
C SER A 298 -0.01 -7.25 9.38
N LEU A 299 -0.48 -7.90 10.45
CA LEU A 299 -1.28 -7.24 11.48
C LEU A 299 -0.49 -6.16 12.26
N PRO A 300 0.72 -6.43 12.79
CA PRO A 300 1.56 -5.37 13.37
C PRO A 300 1.84 -4.22 12.38
N TYR A 301 2.00 -4.51 11.09
CA TYR A 301 2.21 -3.46 10.09
C TYR A 301 0.97 -2.60 9.88
N MET A 302 -0.21 -3.22 9.82
CA MET A 302 -1.48 -2.51 9.71
C MET A 302 -1.69 -1.58 10.92
N GLU A 303 -1.34 -2.01 12.13
CA GLU A 303 -1.35 -1.16 13.33
C GLU A 303 -0.37 0.01 13.23
N PHE A 304 0.83 -0.21 12.69
CA PHE A 304 1.78 0.87 12.42
C PHE A 304 1.22 1.90 11.42
N LYS A 305 0.49 1.45 10.38
CA LYS A 305 -0.19 2.36 9.43
C LYS A 305 -1.28 3.18 10.12
N LEU A 306 -2.05 2.59 11.02
CA LEU A 306 -3.00 3.32 11.85
C LEU A 306 -2.31 4.39 12.71
N GLY A 307 -1.15 4.07 13.30
CA GLY A 307 -0.32 5.03 14.03
C GLY A 307 0.20 6.18 13.15
N THR A 308 0.54 5.88 11.89
CA THR A 308 0.96 6.89 10.89
C THR A 308 -0.19 7.86 10.58
N LEU A 309 -1.41 7.36 10.40
CA LEU A 309 -2.60 8.20 10.19
C LEU A 309 -2.88 9.10 11.41
N ALA A 310 -2.72 8.57 12.63
CA ALA A 310 -2.85 9.37 13.84
C ALA A 310 -1.81 10.51 13.89
N HIS A 311 -0.55 10.24 13.53
CA HIS A 311 0.49 11.26 13.46
C HIS A 311 0.18 12.34 12.40
N LEU A 312 -0.34 11.95 11.22
CA LEU A 312 -0.76 12.89 10.18
C LEU A 312 -1.93 13.77 10.63
N ARG A 313 -2.89 13.21 11.37
CA ARG A 313 -3.96 13.97 12.03
C ARG A 313 -3.39 14.98 13.03
N ASP A 314 -2.43 14.56 13.85
CA ASP A 314 -1.83 15.43 14.87
C ASP A 314 -1.04 16.58 14.22
N LYS A 315 -0.38 16.34 13.08
CA LYS A 315 0.21 17.41 12.24
C LYS A 315 -0.84 18.41 11.76
N MET A 316 -2.02 17.94 11.31
CA MET A 316 -3.10 18.87 10.96
C MET A 316 -3.57 19.70 12.17
N MET A 317 -3.61 19.12 13.35
CA MET A 317 -4.03 19.84 14.57
C MET A 317 -3.08 20.96 14.98
N VAL A 318 -1.84 20.99 14.48
CA VAL A 318 -0.92 22.14 14.63
C VAL A 318 -1.48 23.40 13.94
N ILE A 319 -2.18 23.24 12.80
CA ILE A 319 -2.88 24.34 12.12
C ILE A 319 -4.02 24.86 13.01
N GLY A 320 -4.70 23.94 13.70
CA GLY A 320 -5.81 24.19 14.62
C GLY A 320 -6.94 23.18 14.44
N SER A 321 -7.97 23.30 15.27
CA SER A 321 -9.24 22.61 15.04
C SER A 321 -10.11 23.43 14.07
N LEU A 322 -11.13 22.79 13.49
CA LEU A 322 -12.04 23.49 12.58
C LEU A 322 -12.76 24.65 13.28
N GLU A 323 -13.15 24.48 14.54
CA GLU A 323 -13.79 25.49 15.39
C GLU A 323 -12.85 26.68 15.65
N ASN A 324 -11.57 26.41 15.88
CA ASN A 324 -10.57 27.46 16.07
C ASN A 324 -10.36 28.28 14.78
N LEU A 325 -10.39 27.61 13.62
CA LEU A 325 -10.30 28.28 12.32
C LEU A 325 -11.55 29.10 12.01
N MET A 326 -12.74 28.60 12.34
CA MET A 326 -14.00 29.35 12.21
C MET A 326 -14.04 30.55 13.17
N THR A 327 -13.53 30.39 14.39
CA THR A 327 -13.37 31.51 15.33
C THR A 327 -12.43 32.59 14.77
N LEU A 328 -11.33 32.20 14.13
CA LEU A 328 -10.42 33.14 13.46
C LEU A 328 -11.12 33.85 12.29
N TYR A 329 -11.89 33.11 11.48
CA TYR A 329 -12.72 33.67 10.41
C TYR A 329 -13.73 34.70 10.95
N ARG A 330 -14.43 34.39 12.05
CA ARG A 330 -15.37 35.31 12.70
C ARG A 330 -14.68 36.56 13.25
N LYS A 331 -13.50 36.43 13.85
CA LYS A 331 -12.69 37.58 14.29
C LYS A 331 -12.30 38.49 13.12
N MET A 332 -11.92 37.90 11.99
CA MET A 332 -11.67 38.63 10.75
C MET A 332 -12.90 39.38 10.24
N LEU A 333 -14.07 38.74 10.21
CA LEU A 333 -15.30 39.41 9.82
C LEU A 333 -15.66 40.55 10.78
N SER A 334 -15.58 40.31 12.09
CA SER A 334 -15.90 41.31 13.10
C SER A 334 -15.04 42.57 12.97
N GLY A 335 -13.74 42.43 12.70
CA GLY A 335 -12.86 43.59 12.49
C GLY A 335 -13.10 44.33 11.18
N LEU A 336 -13.77 43.72 10.19
CA LEU A 336 -14.26 44.43 9.00
C LEU A 336 -15.53 45.24 9.29
N ILE A 337 -16.41 44.72 10.16
CA ILE A 337 -17.73 45.29 10.44
C ILE A 337 -17.64 46.41 11.49
N ARG A 338 -17.02 46.12 12.64
CA ARG A 338 -16.97 47.01 13.80
C ARG A 338 -16.02 48.19 13.55
N PRO A 339 -16.31 49.38 14.11
CA PRO A 339 -15.40 50.51 14.00
C PRO A 339 -14.12 50.25 14.81
N LEU A 340 -12.96 50.43 14.19
CA LEU A 340 -11.66 50.41 14.86
C LEU A 340 -11.31 51.85 15.24
N ALA A 341 -11.84 52.29 16.37
CA ALA A 341 -11.93 53.71 16.73
C ALA A 341 -10.58 54.34 17.15
N ASP A 342 -9.64 53.54 17.63
CA ASP A 342 -8.34 54.01 18.12
C ASP A 342 -7.17 53.12 17.65
N MET A 343 -5.95 53.61 17.88
CA MET A 343 -4.73 52.90 17.49
C MET A 343 -4.48 51.60 18.26
N GLY A 344 -5.04 51.45 19.46
CA GLY A 344 -4.98 50.20 20.21
C GLY A 344 -5.75 49.10 19.50
N ALA A 345 -7.01 49.39 19.13
CA ALA A 345 -7.87 48.46 18.39
C ALA A 345 -7.30 48.12 17.00
N VAL A 346 -6.70 49.09 16.31
CA VAL A 346 -6.02 48.85 15.01
C VAL A 346 -4.85 47.87 15.19
N ARG A 347 -3.96 48.12 16.16
CA ARG A 347 -2.79 47.26 16.42
C ARG A 347 -3.18 45.88 16.91
N GLU A 348 -4.21 45.78 17.75
CA GLU A 348 -4.72 44.50 18.22
C GLU A 348 -5.25 43.67 17.04
N TYR A 349 -6.06 44.27 16.17
CA TYR A 349 -6.60 43.57 15.00
C TYR A 349 -5.51 43.14 14.00
N GLU A 350 -4.53 44.00 13.75
CA GLU A 350 -3.37 43.70 12.91
C GLU A 350 -2.54 42.53 13.47
N SER A 351 -2.16 42.61 14.75
CA SER A 351 -1.27 41.63 15.38
C SER A 351 -1.95 40.29 15.68
N THR A 352 -3.16 40.31 16.25
CA THR A 352 -3.81 39.10 16.78
C THR A 352 -4.64 38.36 15.73
N VAL A 353 -5.11 39.05 14.68
CA VAL A 353 -5.99 38.46 13.67
C VAL A 353 -5.31 38.40 12.30
N ILE A 354 -4.87 39.52 11.74
CA ILE A 354 -4.30 39.55 10.38
C ILE A 354 -2.95 38.83 10.33
N ASN A 355 -2.01 39.20 11.19
CA ASN A 355 -0.68 38.61 11.22
C ASN A 355 -0.73 37.13 11.60
N ARG A 356 -1.62 36.74 12.52
CA ARG A 356 -1.87 35.32 12.84
C ARG A 356 -2.40 34.55 11.63
N THR A 357 -3.34 35.12 10.88
CA THR A 357 -3.89 34.48 9.67
C THR A 357 -2.81 34.30 8.61
N ARG A 358 -1.97 35.31 8.39
CA ARG A 358 -0.81 35.22 7.48
C ARG A 358 0.20 34.18 7.91
N TYR A 359 0.50 34.13 9.20
CA TYR A 359 1.41 33.13 9.75
C TYR A 359 0.91 31.72 9.46
N LEU A 360 -0.38 31.45 9.62
CA LEU A 360 -0.98 30.16 9.25
C LEU A 360 -0.93 29.89 7.73
N GLN A 361 -1.29 30.89 6.93
CA GLN A 361 -1.31 30.81 5.45
C GLN A 361 0.08 30.50 4.88
N ASN A 362 1.12 31.16 5.39
CA ASN A 362 2.47 31.06 4.85
C ASN A 362 3.23 29.83 5.34
N ASN A 363 2.95 29.35 6.56
CA ASN A 363 3.79 28.31 7.19
C ASN A 363 3.13 26.93 7.27
N PHE A 364 1.80 26.82 7.35
CA PHE A 364 1.16 25.52 7.63
C PHE A 364 0.13 25.08 6.61
N PHE A 365 -0.68 26.00 6.06
CA PHE A 365 -1.72 25.60 5.09
C PHE A 365 -1.15 24.99 3.79
N GLY A 366 0.11 25.29 3.45
CA GLY A 366 0.82 24.64 2.35
C GLY A 366 1.08 23.15 2.56
N GLU A 367 1.04 22.65 3.80
CA GLU A 367 1.27 21.22 4.11
C GLU A 367 0.01 20.36 3.93
N VAL A 368 -1.19 20.96 3.97
CA VAL A 368 -2.48 20.23 3.90
C VAL A 368 -2.57 19.29 2.69
N PRO A 369 -2.22 19.70 1.46
CA PRO A 369 -2.27 18.81 0.29
C PRO A 369 -1.28 17.63 0.38
N THR A 370 -0.14 17.82 1.04
CA THR A 370 0.85 16.77 1.25
C THR A 370 0.33 15.75 2.26
N ILE A 371 -0.24 16.21 3.38
CA ILE A 371 -0.85 15.34 4.38
C ILE A 371 -1.93 14.45 3.76
N VAL A 372 -2.83 15.04 2.95
CA VAL A 372 -3.89 14.30 2.24
C VAL A 372 -3.31 13.21 1.33
N ARG A 373 -2.30 13.55 0.54
CA ARG A 373 -1.63 12.62 -0.37
C ARG A 373 -1.00 11.45 0.39
N ASP A 374 -0.33 11.74 1.50
CA ASP A 374 0.31 10.75 2.34
C ASP A 374 -0.73 9.82 3.01
N CYS A 375 -1.87 10.36 3.44
CA CYS A 375 -2.95 9.55 4.00
C CYS A 375 -3.54 8.59 2.95
N ALA A 376 -3.77 9.06 1.72
CA ALA A 376 -4.25 8.20 0.63
C ALA A 376 -3.25 7.08 0.31
N LYS A 377 -1.95 7.39 0.32
CA LYS A 377 -0.89 6.38 0.14
C LYS A 377 -0.92 5.32 1.24
N VAL A 378 -1.05 5.73 2.50
CA VAL A 378 -1.13 4.81 3.65
C VAL A 378 -2.32 3.86 3.52
N VAL A 379 -3.47 4.33 3.04
CA VAL A 379 -4.68 3.51 2.84
C VAL A 379 -4.50 2.52 1.70
N GLU A 380 -3.86 2.93 0.60
CA GLU A 380 -3.59 2.02 -0.51
C GLU A 380 -2.64 0.90 -0.08
N GLU A 381 -1.57 1.23 0.63
CA GLU A 381 -0.65 0.24 1.23
C GLU A 381 -1.40 -0.70 2.19
N PHE A 382 -2.29 -0.17 3.03
CA PHE A 382 -3.14 -0.98 3.90
C PHE A 382 -4.04 -1.96 3.12
N ARG A 383 -4.68 -1.52 2.03
CA ARG A 383 -5.57 -2.36 1.20
C ARG A 383 -4.81 -3.50 0.52
N VAL A 384 -3.58 -3.26 0.08
CA VAL A 384 -2.71 -4.31 -0.48
C VAL A 384 -2.39 -5.36 0.58
N LEU A 385 -1.95 -4.91 1.77
CA LEU A 385 -1.62 -5.79 2.89
C LEU A 385 -2.80 -6.64 3.35
N GLN A 386 -3.97 -6.02 3.50
CA GLN A 386 -5.20 -6.71 3.91
C GLN A 386 -5.60 -7.79 2.90
N ARG A 387 -5.53 -7.48 1.60
CA ARG A 387 -5.84 -8.43 0.53
C ARG A 387 -4.88 -9.63 0.55
N ASP A 388 -3.59 -9.38 0.73
CA ASP A 388 -2.58 -10.44 0.76
C ASP A 388 -2.68 -11.29 2.03
N TYR A 389 -3.01 -10.66 3.17
CA TYR A 389 -3.35 -11.37 4.40
C TYR A 389 -4.54 -12.31 4.19
N HIS A 390 -5.67 -11.83 3.64
CA HIS A 390 -6.85 -12.67 3.39
C HIS A 390 -6.58 -13.81 2.41
N LYS A 391 -5.82 -13.55 1.34
CA LYS A 391 -5.40 -14.61 0.40
C LYS A 391 -4.59 -15.70 1.08
N ASN A 392 -3.62 -15.31 1.92
CA ASN A 392 -2.75 -16.26 2.59
C ASN A 392 -3.51 -17.04 3.68
N VAL A 393 -4.40 -16.39 4.44
CA VAL A 393 -5.28 -17.07 5.41
C VAL A 393 -6.14 -18.12 4.71
N ALA A 394 -6.81 -17.77 3.62
CA ALA A 394 -7.61 -18.71 2.83
C ALA A 394 -6.77 -19.87 2.28
N GLN A 395 -5.53 -19.60 1.87
CA GLN A 395 -4.61 -20.65 1.39
C GLN A 395 -4.25 -21.64 2.51
N ILE A 396 -4.00 -21.17 3.74
CA ILE A 396 -3.70 -22.03 4.89
C ILE A 396 -4.92 -22.88 5.29
N GLU A 397 -6.12 -22.32 5.25
CA GLU A 397 -7.35 -23.06 5.52
C GLU A 397 -7.56 -24.21 4.52
N ILE A 398 -7.12 -24.04 3.27
CA ILE A 398 -7.19 -25.05 2.21
C ILE A 398 -6.06 -26.10 2.33
N GLU A 399 -4.84 -25.67 2.63
CA GLU A 399 -3.65 -26.53 2.65
C GLU A 399 -3.50 -27.36 3.94
N GLY A 400 -4.26 -27.02 5.00
CA GLY A 400 -4.07 -27.57 6.33
C GLY A 400 -2.88 -26.91 7.02
N ALA A 401 -3.06 -26.44 8.25
CA ALA A 401 -2.09 -25.60 8.95
C ALA A 401 -0.77 -26.35 9.25
N ASP A 402 0.24 -26.16 8.40
CA ASP A 402 1.64 -26.38 8.76
C ASP A 402 2.41 -25.06 8.59
N LEU A 403 2.16 -24.15 9.53
CA LEU A 403 2.97 -22.95 9.72
C LEU A 403 4.26 -23.39 10.42
N GLY A 404 5.22 -23.86 9.63
CA GLY A 404 6.51 -24.35 10.11
C GLY A 404 7.07 -23.51 11.27
N GLU A 405 7.31 -24.19 12.40
CA GLU A 405 8.00 -23.67 13.56
C GLU A 405 9.49 -23.46 13.23
N ASP A 406 9.82 -22.38 12.53
CA ASP A 406 11.20 -21.90 12.44
C ASP A 406 11.52 -20.99 13.64
N ASP A 407 11.63 -21.58 14.83
CA ASP A 407 12.39 -21.02 15.96
C ASP A 407 13.78 -21.67 15.97
N ALA A 408 14.71 -21.14 15.16
CA ALA A 408 16.14 -21.44 15.28
C ALA A 408 16.99 -20.38 14.59
N ALA A 409 17.05 -19.16 15.16
CA ALA A 409 18.09 -18.20 14.84
C ALA A 409 18.46 -17.31 16.03
N ASP A 410 18.52 -17.87 17.24
CA ASP A 410 19.31 -17.28 18.33
C ASP A 410 20.67 -17.97 18.35
N GLY A 411 21.62 -17.35 17.63
CA GLY A 411 23.02 -17.69 17.68
C GLY A 411 23.63 -17.33 19.02
N HIS A 412 23.53 -18.23 20.00
CA HIS A 412 24.40 -18.21 21.18
C HIS A 412 25.82 -18.60 20.76
N THR A 413 26.70 -17.61 20.69
CA THR A 413 28.14 -17.83 20.76
C THR A 413 28.50 -18.31 22.16
N SER A 414 29.07 -19.51 22.23
CA SER A 414 29.61 -20.10 23.44
C SER A 414 30.80 -19.29 23.97
N ALA A 415 30.79 -18.96 25.26
CA ALA A 415 32.00 -18.81 26.03
C ALA A 415 31.80 -19.53 27.37
N THR A 416 32.55 -20.62 27.50
CA THR A 416 32.72 -21.44 28.69
C THR A 416 33.35 -20.63 29.83
N GLY A 417 32.79 -20.76 31.03
CA GLY A 417 33.35 -20.19 32.25
C GLY A 417 32.64 -20.76 33.48
N SER A 418 33.14 -21.88 33.99
CA SER A 418 32.70 -22.53 35.22
C SER A 418 32.88 -21.64 36.45
N ALA A 419 31.86 -21.52 37.30
CA ALA A 419 32.02 -21.44 38.76
C ALA A 419 30.65 -21.52 39.48
N THR A 420 30.44 -22.65 40.15
CA THR A 420 29.98 -22.78 41.55
C THR A 420 28.81 -21.93 42.08
N VAL A 421 27.75 -22.63 42.50
CA VAL A 421 26.69 -22.22 43.44
C VAL A 421 27.31 -21.88 44.81
N PRO A 422 26.74 -20.91 45.57
CA PRO A 422 25.87 -21.33 46.69
C PRO A 422 24.61 -20.47 46.89
N GLN A 423 23.62 -21.15 47.49
CA GLN A 423 22.38 -20.65 48.08
C GLN A 423 22.59 -19.51 49.09
N SER A 424 21.66 -18.55 49.12
CA SER A 424 21.08 -17.82 50.28
C SER A 424 20.29 -16.63 49.71
N ALA A 425 19.24 -16.06 50.27
CA ALA A 425 18.35 -16.34 51.38
C ALA A 425 17.09 -15.50 51.10
N ALA A 426 15.95 -15.93 51.62
CA ALA A 426 14.76 -15.11 51.73
C ALA A 426 15.04 -13.81 52.49
N SER A 427 14.51 -12.68 52.01
CA SER A 427 14.27 -11.50 52.83
C SER A 427 13.09 -10.73 52.26
N SER A 428 12.00 -10.78 53.02
CA SER A 428 10.91 -9.81 53.05
C SER A 428 11.39 -8.36 52.98
N ILE A 429 10.59 -7.47 52.39
CA ILE A 429 9.97 -6.33 53.10
C ILE A 429 8.91 -5.71 52.18
N ALA A 430 7.74 -5.50 52.80
CA ALA A 430 6.59 -4.82 52.23
C ALA A 430 6.67 -3.30 52.42
N ALA A 431 5.80 -2.62 51.67
CA ALA A 431 5.19 -1.31 51.96
C ALA A 431 6.07 -0.05 51.87
N SER A 432 5.76 0.78 50.87
CA SER A 432 5.14 2.11 51.06
C SER A 432 4.44 2.53 49.77
#